data_AF-A0A1M5SLF6-F1
#
_entry.id   AF-A0A1M5SLF6-F1
#
_cell.length_a   1.000
_cell.length_b   1.000
_cell.length_c   1.000
_cell.angle_alpha   90.00
_cell.angle_beta   90.00
_cell.angle_gamma   90.00
#
_symmetry.space_group_name_H-M   'P 1'
#
loop_
_entity.id
_entity.type
_entity.pdbx_description
1 polymer ?
#
loop_
_entity_poly.entity_id
_entity_poly.type
_entity_poly.pdbx_seq_one_letter_code
_entity_poly.pdbx_strand_id
1 'polypeptide(L)'
;MAVFVTNQGLSRTDPAWQDLDEINGAANKGVRLAADITDEKAQVLFVDIEANGFIAMHSQPERSVCYIVEGEGAILVEGQPDITYASGDTITFAPDVSHGWRNKSTRTRLLVMVLL
;
A
#
# COMPACT_ATOMS: atom_id res chain seq x y z
N MET A 1 5.20 20.11 0.52
CA MET A 1 6.34 19.81 -0.36
C MET A 1 7.26 18.88 0.41
N ALA A 2 7.28 17.59 0.06
CA ALA A 2 8.13 16.59 0.73
C ALA A 2 9.55 16.65 0.15
N VAL A 3 10.55 16.44 0.99
CA VAL A 3 11.97 16.36 0.61
C VAL A 3 12.40 14.93 0.91
N PHE A 4 12.86 14.21 -0.11
CA PHE A 4 13.31 12.83 0.04
C PHE A 4 14.83 12.80 0.17
N VAL A 5 15.31 12.07 1.19
CA VAL A 5 16.72 11.78 1.40
C VAL A 5 16.93 10.34 0.98
N THR A 6 17.63 10.12 -0.14
CA THR A 6 18.08 8.78 -0.53
C THR A 6 19.58 8.65 -0.26
N ASN A 7 20.11 7.44 -0.34
CA ASN A 7 21.56 7.19 -0.33
C ASN A 7 22.29 7.83 -1.53
N GLN A 8 21.56 8.29 -2.55
CA GLN A 8 22.08 9.00 -3.73
C GLN A 8 21.94 10.54 -3.63
N GLY A 9 21.43 11.07 -2.50
CA GLY A 9 21.27 12.52 -2.27
C GLY A 9 19.82 12.98 -2.14
N LEU A 10 19.60 14.30 -2.24
CA LEU A 10 18.27 14.90 -2.18
C LEU A 10 17.63 14.90 -3.58
N SER A 11 16.58 14.12 -3.78
CA SER A 11 15.75 14.21 -4.98
C SER A 11 14.44 14.93 -4.69
N ARG A 12 14.05 15.82 -5.60
CA ARG A 12 12.76 16.52 -5.60
C ARG A 12 12.00 16.10 -6.85
N THR A 13 11.29 14.99 -6.76
CA THR A 13 10.33 14.58 -7.78
C THR A 13 9.05 14.17 -7.09
N ASP A 14 7.93 14.75 -7.52
CA ASP A 14 6.63 14.24 -7.11
C ASP A 14 6.50 12.78 -7.60
N PRO A 15 5.97 11.87 -6.78
CA PRO A 15 5.79 10.48 -7.17
C PRO A 15 4.91 10.38 -8.42
N ALA A 16 5.36 9.64 -9.43
CA ALA A 16 4.57 9.39 -10.64
C ALA A 16 3.49 8.35 -10.36
N TRP A 17 2.24 8.81 -10.24
CA TRP A 17 1.09 7.95 -9.97
C TRP A 17 0.66 7.15 -11.20
N GLN A 18 0.33 5.89 -10.99
CA GLN A 18 -0.15 4.96 -12.00
C GLN A 18 -1.33 4.17 -11.45
N ASP A 19 -2.30 3.87 -12.31
CA ASP A 19 -3.40 2.98 -11.97
C ASP A 19 -2.86 1.55 -11.75
N LEU A 20 -3.33 0.90 -10.70
CA LEU A 20 -3.04 -0.50 -10.40
C LEU A 20 -4.33 -1.30 -10.62
N ASP A 21 -4.61 -1.65 -11.86
CA ASP A 21 -5.84 -2.35 -12.25
C ASP A 21 -5.83 -3.84 -11.86
N GLU A 22 -4.65 -4.43 -11.68
CA GLU A 22 -4.48 -5.84 -11.36
C GLU A 22 -3.27 -6.06 -10.44
N ILE A 23 -3.37 -7.03 -9.54
CA ILE A 23 -2.24 -7.56 -8.77
C ILE A 23 -2.31 -9.09 -8.74
N ASN A 24 -1.21 -9.77 -9.07
CA ASN A 24 -1.12 -11.24 -9.12
C ASN A 24 -2.27 -11.92 -9.90
N GLY A 25 -2.74 -11.34 -11.01
CA GLY A 25 -3.85 -11.88 -11.80
C GLY A 25 -5.25 -11.55 -11.27
N ALA A 26 -5.36 -10.78 -10.18
CA ALA A 26 -6.62 -10.41 -9.57
C ALA A 26 -6.90 -8.91 -9.74
N ALA A 27 -8.11 -8.60 -10.22
CA ALA A 27 -8.51 -7.23 -10.53
C ALA A 27 -8.67 -6.38 -9.25
N ASN A 28 -8.17 -5.16 -9.30
CA ASN A 28 -8.39 -4.12 -8.31
C ASN A 28 -9.45 -3.13 -8.80
N LYS A 29 -9.85 -2.20 -7.92
CA LYS A 29 -10.76 -1.11 -8.30
C LYS A 29 -10.36 0.18 -7.63
N GLY A 30 -10.13 1.22 -8.44
CA GLY A 30 -9.86 2.57 -7.94
C GLY A 30 -8.60 2.63 -7.09
N VAL A 31 -7.55 1.91 -7.52
CA VAL A 31 -6.27 1.87 -6.82
C VAL A 31 -5.22 2.53 -7.70
N ARG A 32 -4.43 3.42 -7.11
CA ARG A 32 -3.26 4.02 -7.74
C ARG A 32 -2.05 3.84 -6.85
N LEU A 33 -0.88 3.67 -7.45
CA LEU A 33 0.38 3.62 -6.74
C LEU A 33 1.37 4.62 -7.30
N ALA A 34 2.32 5.03 -6.48
CA ALA A 34 3.50 5.74 -6.91
C ALA A 34 4.72 5.24 -6.13
N ALA A 35 5.77 4.88 -6.85
CA ALA A 35 7.03 4.51 -6.21
C ALA A 35 7.77 5.76 -5.73
N ASP A 36 8.29 5.69 -4.51
CA ASP A 36 9.15 6.71 -3.91
C ASP A 36 10.60 6.22 -3.86
N ILE A 37 10.82 5.04 -3.29
CA ILE A 37 12.13 4.37 -3.26
C ILE A 37 11.99 3.00 -3.92
N THR A 38 12.93 2.65 -4.78
CA THR A 38 13.08 1.28 -5.26
C THR A 38 14.57 1.03 -5.39
N ASP A 39 15.12 0.22 -4.49
CA ASP A 39 16.52 -0.19 -4.50
C ASP A 39 16.66 -1.70 -4.26
N GLU A 40 17.89 -2.17 -4.03
CA GLU A 40 18.20 -3.59 -3.86
C GLU A 40 17.66 -4.20 -2.54
N LYS A 41 17.24 -3.39 -1.57
CA LYS A 41 16.84 -3.83 -0.22
C LYS A 41 15.42 -3.44 0.17
N ALA A 42 14.87 -2.42 -0.47
CA ALA A 42 13.55 -1.93 -0.14
C ALA A 42 12.83 -1.30 -1.33
N GLN A 43 11.51 -1.47 -1.30
CA GLN A 43 10.59 -0.68 -2.10
C GLN A 43 9.69 0.12 -1.17
N VAL A 44 9.58 1.42 -1.41
CA VAL A 44 8.64 2.31 -0.72
C VAL A 44 7.66 2.85 -1.75
N LEU A 45 6.38 2.62 -1.49
CA LEU A 45 5.27 2.98 -2.37
C LEU A 45 4.27 3.85 -1.60
N PHE A 46 3.74 4.88 -2.25
CA PHE A 46 2.46 5.44 -1.89
C PHE A 46 1.36 4.67 -2.61
N VAL A 47 0.28 4.35 -1.92
CA VAL A 47 -0.90 3.72 -2.50
C VAL A 47 -2.14 4.52 -2.11
N ASP A 48 -2.95 4.82 -3.10
CA ASP A 48 -4.25 5.45 -2.98
C ASP A 48 -5.33 4.43 -3.34
N ILE A 49 -6.30 4.29 -2.46
CA ILE A 49 -7.52 3.50 -2.69
C ILE A 49 -8.68 4.49 -2.63
N GLU A 50 -9.42 4.65 -3.71
CA GLU A 50 -10.57 5.54 -3.78
C GLU A 50 -11.72 5.05 -2.86
N ALA A 51 -12.72 5.90 -2.65
CA ALA A 51 -13.97 5.46 -2.02
C ALA A 51 -14.60 4.31 -2.81
N ASN A 52 -15.04 3.27 -2.11
CA ASN A 52 -15.53 2.00 -2.67
C ASN A 52 -14.51 1.27 -3.56
N GLY A 53 -13.24 1.62 -3.44
CA GLY A 53 -12.12 0.93 -4.06
C GLY A 53 -11.66 -0.27 -3.23
N PHE A 54 -10.94 -1.17 -3.89
CA PHE A 54 -10.35 -2.34 -3.23
C PHE A 54 -9.07 -2.80 -3.93
N ILE A 55 -8.19 -3.40 -3.14
CA ILE A 55 -7.06 -4.20 -3.62
C ILE A 55 -7.44 -5.67 -3.41
N ALA A 56 -7.37 -6.46 -4.46
CA ALA A 56 -7.65 -7.89 -4.40
C ALA A 56 -6.73 -8.60 -3.41
N MET A 57 -7.18 -9.75 -2.91
CA MET A 57 -6.35 -10.59 -2.06
C MET A 57 -5.11 -11.07 -2.81
N HIS A 58 -3.95 -10.84 -2.22
CA HIS A 58 -2.65 -11.23 -2.74
C HIS A 58 -1.68 -11.52 -1.59
N SER A 59 -0.57 -12.19 -1.91
CA SER A 59 0.56 -12.37 -1.02
C SER A 59 1.86 -12.13 -1.79
N GLN A 60 2.93 -11.94 -1.05
CA GLN A 60 4.30 -11.84 -1.56
C GLN A 60 5.25 -12.47 -0.53
N PRO A 61 6.40 -13.02 -0.97
CA PRO A 61 7.35 -13.67 -0.06
C PRO A 61 8.07 -12.66 0.85
N GLU A 62 8.01 -11.37 0.52
CA GLU A 62 8.63 -10.31 1.30
C GLU A 62 7.80 -9.88 2.50
N ARG A 63 8.48 -9.38 3.54
CA ARG A 63 7.83 -8.69 4.65
C ARG A 63 7.42 -7.28 4.21
N SER A 64 6.23 -6.84 4.62
CA SER A 64 5.79 -5.47 4.39
C SER A 64 5.31 -4.76 5.66
N VAL A 65 5.46 -3.44 5.64
CA VAL A 65 4.97 -2.51 6.65
C VAL A 65 4.13 -1.44 5.95
N CYS A 66 2.89 -1.28 6.39
CA CYS A 66 1.96 -0.29 5.87
C CYS A 66 1.63 0.73 6.95
N TYR A 67 1.77 2.01 6.63
CA TYR A 67 1.32 3.11 7.48
C TYR A 67 0.12 3.82 6.83
N ILE A 68 -0.98 3.95 7.57
CA ILE A 68 -2.18 4.63 7.08
C ILE A 68 -2.00 6.14 7.25
N VAL A 69 -1.74 6.85 6.15
CA VAL A 69 -1.50 8.29 6.16
C VAL A 69 -2.81 9.05 6.40
N GLU A 70 -3.86 8.67 5.69
CA GLU A 70 -5.21 9.24 5.79
C GLU A 70 -6.26 8.19 5.39
N GLY A 71 -7.47 8.33 5.92
CA GLY A 71 -8.61 7.46 5.62
C GLY A 71 -8.82 6.33 6.64
N GLU A 72 -9.73 5.43 6.28
CA GLU A 72 -10.16 4.29 7.08
C GLU A 72 -10.72 3.19 6.16
N GLY A 73 -10.71 1.95 6.63
CA GLY A 73 -11.20 0.82 5.85
C GLY A 73 -11.06 -0.51 6.56
N ALA A 74 -10.99 -1.59 5.78
CA ALA A 74 -10.79 -2.93 6.27
C ALA A 74 -9.70 -3.66 5.48
N ILE A 75 -8.89 -4.43 6.21
CA ILE A 75 -8.01 -5.44 5.64
C ILE A 75 -8.75 -6.78 5.68
N LEU A 76 -8.71 -7.47 4.56
CA LEU A 76 -9.19 -8.85 4.42
C LEU A 76 -7.97 -9.76 4.60
N VAL A 77 -8.03 -10.70 5.53
CA VAL A 77 -6.98 -11.71 5.71
C VAL A 77 -7.63 -13.08 5.63
N GLU A 78 -6.99 -14.00 4.89
CA GLU A 78 -7.54 -15.34 4.70
C GLU A 78 -7.82 -16.03 6.04
N GLY A 79 -9.04 -16.56 6.19
CA GLY A 79 -9.48 -17.28 7.40
C GLY A 79 -9.67 -16.41 8.64
N GLN A 80 -9.60 -15.07 8.54
CA GLN A 80 -9.80 -14.15 9.65
C GLN A 80 -11.00 -13.22 9.41
N PRO A 81 -11.61 -12.70 10.48
CA PRO A 81 -12.53 -11.57 10.37
C PRO A 81 -11.83 -10.35 9.76
N ASP A 82 -12.61 -9.50 9.09
CA ASP A 82 -12.15 -8.19 8.62
C ASP A 82 -11.49 -7.38 9.75
N ILE A 83 -10.30 -6.86 9.48
CA ILE A 83 -9.54 -6.03 10.43
C ILE A 83 -9.74 -4.57 10.03
N THR A 84 -10.38 -3.78 10.88
CA THR A 84 -10.56 -2.34 10.64
C THR A 84 -9.26 -1.57 10.86
N TYR A 85 -9.00 -0.58 10.02
CA TYR A 85 -7.89 0.37 10.21
C TYR A 85 -8.39 1.81 10.06
N ALA A 86 -7.63 2.74 10.62
CA ALA A 86 -7.81 4.18 10.49
C ALA A 86 -6.46 4.91 10.35
N SER A 87 -6.54 6.22 10.13
CA SER A 87 -5.36 7.08 9.98
C SER A 87 -4.46 7.02 11.21
N GLY A 88 -3.16 6.86 10.99
CA GLY A 88 -2.15 6.69 12.04
C GLY A 88 -1.84 5.23 12.39
N ASP A 89 -2.64 4.27 11.93
CA ASP A 89 -2.37 2.86 12.17
C ASP A 89 -1.14 2.38 11.39
N THR A 90 -0.42 1.42 11.99
CA THR A 90 0.66 0.67 11.34
C THR A 90 0.29 -0.80 11.29
N ILE A 91 0.33 -1.38 10.11
CA ILE A 91 0.07 -2.79 9.86
C ILE A 91 1.34 -3.44 9.33
N THR A 92 1.67 -4.63 9.83
CA THR A 92 2.80 -5.42 9.34
C THR A 92 2.30 -6.76 8.82
N PHE A 93 2.71 -7.14 7.61
CA PHE A 93 2.46 -8.47 7.09
C PHE A 93 3.74 -9.29 7.16
N ALA A 94 3.62 -10.53 7.66
CA ALA A 94 4.68 -11.51 7.53
C ALA A 94 4.74 -12.01 6.06
N PRO A 95 5.88 -12.59 5.64
CA PRO A 95 5.98 -13.31 4.38
C PRO A 95 4.78 -14.23 4.12
N ASP A 96 4.34 -14.26 2.86
CA ASP A 96 3.30 -15.15 2.34
C ASP A 96 1.90 -15.00 2.97
N VAL A 97 1.66 -13.98 3.79
CA VAL A 97 0.32 -13.70 4.33
C VAL A 97 -0.57 -13.11 3.24
N SER A 98 -1.59 -13.88 2.83
CA SER A 98 -2.62 -13.44 1.88
C SER A 98 -3.52 -12.39 2.50
N HIS A 99 -3.55 -11.21 1.88
CA HIS A 99 -4.33 -10.07 2.35
C HIS A 99 -4.87 -9.20 1.20
N GLY A 100 -5.97 -8.51 1.47
CA GLY A 100 -6.59 -7.54 0.56
C GLY A 100 -7.03 -6.29 1.31
N TRP A 101 -7.40 -5.25 0.58
CA TRP A 101 -7.79 -3.95 1.15
C TRP A 101 -9.15 -3.55 0.62
N ARG A 102 -10.00 -2.98 1.48
CA ARG A 102 -11.32 -2.51 1.09
C ARG A 102 -11.68 -1.22 1.78
N ASN A 103 -11.95 -0.20 0.97
CA ASN A 103 -12.55 1.04 1.45
C ASN A 103 -14.07 1.00 1.38
N LYS A 104 -14.70 1.78 2.26
CA LYS A 104 -16.14 2.05 2.23
C LYS A 104 -16.39 3.42 1.57
N SER A 105 -16.82 4.41 2.34
CA SER A 105 -17.22 5.73 1.82
C SER A 105 -16.08 6.73 1.65
N THR A 106 -14.89 6.43 2.16
CA THR A 106 -13.74 7.34 2.20
C THR A 106 -12.59 6.81 1.35
N ARG A 107 -11.83 7.73 0.75
CA ARG A 107 -10.52 7.44 0.14
C ARG A 107 -9.52 7.19 1.26
N THR A 108 -8.57 6.29 1.01
CA THR A 108 -7.45 5.97 1.90
C THR A 108 -6.15 6.20 1.15
N ARG A 109 -5.17 6.82 1.82
CA ARG A 109 -3.77 6.83 1.39
C ARG A 109 -2.92 6.10 2.42
N LEU A 110 -2.03 5.25 1.91
CA LEU A 110 -1.10 4.49 2.73
C LEU A 110 0.31 4.54 2.13
N LEU A 111 1.29 4.42 3.02
CA LEU A 111 2.70 4.23 2.68
C LEU A 111 3.01 2.75 2.89
N VAL A 112 3.45 2.05 1.85
CA VAL A 112 3.93 0.66 1.92
C VAL A 112 5.44 0.65 1.85
N MET A 113 6.07 -0.10 2.75
CA MET A 113 7.46 -0.50 2.65
C MET A 113 7.52 -2.01 2.49
N VAL A 114 8.13 -2.49 1.41
CA VAL A 114 8.44 -3.90 1.18
C VAL A 114 9.95 -4.10 1.39
N LEU A 115 10.32 -5.10 2.17
CA LEU A 115 11.72 -5.45 2.47
C LEU A 115 12.17 -6.58 1.53
N LEU A 116 13.10 -6.28 0.63
CA LEU A 116 13.62 -7.18 -0.42
C LEU A 116 14.84 -7.99 0.05
#